data_AF-A0A1V4Z7L9-F1
#
_entry.id   AF-A0A1V4Z7L9-F1
#
_cell.length_a   1.000
_cell.length_b   1.000
_cell.length_c   1.000
_cell.angle_alpha   90.00
_cell.angle_beta   90.00
_cell.angle_gamma   90.00
#
_symmetry.space_group_name_H-M   'P 1'
#
loop_
_entity.id
_entity.type
_entity.pdbx_description
1 polymer ?
#
loop_
_entity_poly.entity_id
_entity_poly.type
_entity_poly.pdbx_seq_one_letter_code
_entity_poly.pdbx_strand_id
1 'polypeptide(L)'
;MPHDGRRARSYGNVLIRPGNTLLPERRIQAGVGPGMLKILFIVALLVFGPGLLLLSCYGHPIVPAFGVTAYDPDRAYNGYTLFSTVDGDASGGAAGVVYLIDMRGNEVHRWNVSHTPGDYGYLLPDGDLLYAGEVKSGPAPAGGKGGVLQQIGWDGTVKREYRNDTLHHDFCRKPDGHNLAIAWAPMPDSYVDQVEGGLGMFAPGVMYSDSIVEIAPDGAIAWEWHAWEHLPPEQMRLHALADRNELTHTNAVEYLPAGNPYNGRESVLVCFRELDTVAIVDRETGNISWSWRDDSVRHPHDPTLLPDGHVLLFANCYLAPGAISVPPASAIVEIDPATGDIVDVYERSSGGDRFFSFLISGAQRLPNGNTLVCEGIGGRLFEVAPGGEIVWAYVNPHFSPGFMGNSVFRAYRYAPGDIDWPEALPSPDPGYGPRVEVSLKDRLFGTLARPVLADFNLIFSVREQVERLIRT
;
A
#
# COMPACT_ATOMS: atom_id res chain seq x y z
N MET A 1 -73.30 7.70 -4.92
CA MET A 1 -73.93 7.74 -6.26
C MET A 1 -73.17 8.73 -7.10
N PRO A 2 -72.85 8.41 -8.36
CA PRO A 2 -72.67 7.07 -8.97
C PRO A 2 -71.32 7.00 -9.75
N HIS A 3 -70.82 5.93 -10.38
CA HIS A 3 -71.04 4.47 -10.52
C HIS A 3 -69.73 4.01 -11.23
N ASP A 4 -68.94 3.05 -10.73
CA ASP A 4 -69.08 1.58 -10.82
C ASP A 4 -68.95 0.98 -12.23
N GLY A 5 -68.18 -0.11 -12.36
CA GLY A 5 -68.04 -0.84 -13.64
C GLY A 5 -66.88 -1.82 -13.78
N ARG A 6 -66.76 -2.82 -12.90
CA ARG A 6 -66.03 -4.08 -13.21
C ARG A 6 -66.69 -4.79 -14.40
N ARG A 7 -65.92 -5.49 -15.25
CA ARG A 7 -66.34 -6.77 -15.85
C ARG A 7 -65.13 -7.65 -16.23
N ALA A 8 -65.03 -8.78 -15.54
CA ALA A 8 -64.41 -9.99 -16.01
C ALA A 8 -65.36 -10.73 -16.97
N ARG A 9 -64.82 -11.46 -17.97
CA ARG A 9 -65.39 -12.73 -18.44
C ARG A 9 -64.31 -13.70 -18.91
N SER A 10 -64.34 -14.84 -18.24
CA SER A 10 -63.72 -16.13 -18.50
C SER A 10 -64.33 -16.87 -19.70
N TYR A 11 -63.54 -17.74 -20.33
CA TYR A 11 -63.91 -19.05 -20.84
C TYR A 11 -62.64 -19.93 -20.75
N GLY A 12 -62.59 -21.15 -20.24
CA GLY A 12 -63.59 -22.01 -19.62
C GLY A 12 -62.88 -23.18 -18.93
N ASN A 13 -63.52 -23.72 -17.90
CA ASN A 13 -63.10 -24.91 -17.16
C ASN A 13 -63.29 -26.18 -18.01
N VAL A 14 -62.36 -27.14 -17.91
CA VAL A 14 -62.71 -28.57 -17.83
C VAL A 14 -61.82 -29.21 -16.77
N LEU A 15 -62.47 -29.79 -15.76
CA LEU A 15 -61.89 -30.48 -14.61
C LEU A 15 -62.62 -31.83 -14.54
N ILE A 16 -62.00 -32.95 -14.95
CA ILE A 16 -62.43 -34.30 -14.56
C ILE A 16 -61.23 -35.25 -14.37
N ARG A 17 -60.92 -35.45 -13.08
CA ARG A 17 -60.60 -36.67 -12.31
C ARG A 17 -59.32 -37.53 -12.50
N PRO A 18 -58.87 -38.19 -11.38
CA PRO A 18 -57.56 -38.79 -11.22
C PRO A 18 -57.58 -40.32 -11.47
N GLY A 19 -56.46 -40.85 -11.95
CA GLY A 19 -56.21 -42.29 -12.07
C GLY A 19 -54.72 -42.57 -12.07
N ASN A 20 -54.28 -43.35 -11.07
CA ASN A 20 -52.92 -43.83 -10.89
C ASN A 20 -52.35 -44.53 -12.14
N THR A 21 -51.09 -44.23 -12.49
CA THR A 21 -50.06 -45.27 -12.74
C THR A 21 -48.68 -44.62 -12.87
N LEU A 22 -47.76 -45.01 -11.98
CA LEU A 22 -46.33 -44.73 -12.03
C LEU A 22 -45.68 -45.50 -13.18
N LEU A 23 -44.95 -44.84 -14.09
CA LEU A 23 -43.81 -45.39 -14.86
C LEU A 23 -42.82 -44.26 -15.21
N PRO A 24 -41.50 -44.54 -15.34
CA PRO A 24 -40.45 -43.65 -14.86
C PRO A 24 -39.94 -42.63 -15.88
N GLU A 25 -39.49 -41.47 -15.37
CA GLU A 25 -38.73 -40.46 -16.11
C GLU A 25 -37.42 -41.04 -16.67
N ARG A 26 -37.28 -41.08 -17.99
CA ARG A 26 -35.96 -41.14 -18.63
C ARG A 26 -35.31 -39.76 -18.55
N ARG A 27 -34.42 -39.56 -17.57
CA ARG A 27 -33.44 -38.47 -17.59
C ARG A 27 -32.48 -38.68 -18.78
N ILE A 28 -32.49 -37.75 -19.74
CA ILE A 28 -31.37 -37.58 -20.66
C ILE A 28 -30.28 -36.86 -19.88
N GLN A 29 -29.34 -37.60 -19.31
CA GLN A 29 -28.05 -37.04 -18.88
C GLN A 29 -27.19 -36.80 -20.12
N ALA A 30 -27.18 -35.57 -20.64
CA ALA A 30 -26.07 -35.09 -21.44
C ALA A 30 -24.93 -34.71 -20.48
N GLY A 31 -24.24 -35.74 -19.95
CA GLY A 31 -23.05 -35.55 -19.14
C GLY A 31 -21.89 -35.10 -20.04
N VAL A 32 -21.48 -33.83 -19.92
CA VAL A 32 -20.18 -33.38 -20.39
C VAL A 32 -19.14 -34.06 -19.51
N GLY A 33 -18.57 -35.17 -20.00
CA GLY A 33 -17.54 -35.89 -19.26
C GLY A 33 -16.31 -35.00 -19.01
N PRO A 34 -15.55 -35.23 -17.92
CA PRO A 34 -14.37 -34.43 -17.55
C PRO A 34 -13.29 -34.35 -18.65
N GLY A 35 -13.30 -35.27 -19.63
CA GLY A 35 -12.45 -35.18 -20.82
C GLY A 35 -12.87 -34.08 -21.81
N MET A 36 -14.16 -33.79 -21.94
CA MET A 36 -14.67 -32.77 -22.87
C MET A 36 -14.47 -31.35 -22.33
N LEU A 37 -14.50 -31.17 -21.00
CA LEU A 37 -14.14 -29.91 -20.35
C LEU A 37 -12.64 -29.59 -20.52
N LYS A 38 -11.76 -30.61 -20.45
CA LYS A 38 -10.33 -30.46 -20.75
C LYS A 38 -10.08 -30.07 -22.21
N ILE A 39 -10.83 -30.64 -23.15
CA ILE A 39 -10.71 -30.30 -24.57
C ILE A 39 -11.18 -28.86 -24.83
N LEU A 40 -12.30 -28.44 -24.24
CA LEU A 40 -12.77 -27.05 -24.32
C LEU A 40 -11.78 -26.05 -23.69
N PHE A 41 -11.12 -26.42 -22.60
CA PHE A 41 -10.10 -25.61 -21.95
C PHE A 41 -8.80 -25.51 -22.78
N ILE A 42 -8.37 -26.61 -23.40
CA ILE A 42 -7.21 -26.63 -24.31
C ILE A 42 -7.50 -25.83 -25.59
N VAL A 43 -8.72 -25.92 -26.13
CA VAL A 43 -9.14 -25.12 -27.29
C VAL A 43 -9.23 -23.63 -26.92
N ALA A 44 -9.72 -23.29 -25.73
CA ALA A 44 -9.69 -21.90 -25.24
C ALA A 44 -8.25 -21.38 -25.07
N LEU A 45 -7.32 -22.18 -24.57
CA LEU A 45 -5.89 -21.84 -24.48
C LEU A 45 -5.23 -21.70 -25.87
N LEU A 46 -5.61 -22.50 -26.85
CA LEU A 46 -5.06 -22.41 -28.21
C LEU A 46 -5.66 -21.28 -29.05
N VAL A 47 -6.92 -20.90 -28.78
CA VAL A 47 -7.64 -19.83 -29.51
C VAL A 47 -7.41 -18.47 -28.86
N PHE A 48 -7.39 -18.37 -27.53
CA PHE A 48 -7.19 -17.11 -26.80
C PHE A 48 -5.77 -16.94 -26.23
N GLY A 49 -4.99 -18.01 -26.06
CA GLY A 49 -3.62 -17.92 -25.55
C GLY A 49 -2.65 -17.15 -26.45
N PRO A 50 -2.71 -17.28 -27.79
CA PRO A 50 -1.93 -16.43 -28.68
C PRO A 50 -2.37 -14.96 -28.63
N GLY A 51 -3.66 -14.69 -28.35
CA GLY A 51 -4.19 -13.34 -28.14
C GLY A 51 -3.69 -12.70 -26.83
N LEU A 52 -3.59 -13.49 -25.75
CA LEU A 52 -2.98 -13.05 -24.49
C LEU A 52 -1.47 -12.82 -24.63
N LEU A 53 -0.76 -13.68 -25.38
CA LEU A 53 0.66 -13.47 -25.67
C LEU A 53 0.85 -12.24 -26.59
N LEU A 54 0.02 -12.04 -27.61
CA LEU A 54 0.14 -10.86 -28.48
C LEU A 54 -0.21 -9.55 -27.76
N LEU A 55 -1.08 -9.58 -26.74
CA LEU A 55 -1.28 -8.45 -25.82
C LEU A 55 -0.06 -8.20 -24.91
N SER A 56 0.72 -9.22 -24.56
CA SER A 56 2.01 -9.05 -23.89
C SER A 56 3.14 -8.57 -24.82
N CYS A 57 2.97 -8.72 -26.14
CA CYS A 57 3.97 -8.32 -27.14
C CYS A 57 3.79 -6.89 -27.68
N TYR A 58 2.66 -6.22 -27.42
CA TYR A 58 2.40 -4.83 -27.87
C TYR A 58 2.80 -3.75 -26.86
N GLY A 59 3.30 -4.15 -25.69
CA GLY A 59 4.04 -3.28 -24.80
C GLY A 59 5.33 -3.99 -24.44
N HIS A 60 6.38 -3.84 -25.24
CA HIS A 60 7.72 -4.15 -24.74
C HIS A 60 7.93 -3.34 -23.46
N PRO A 61 8.07 -3.95 -22.26
CA PRO A 61 8.88 -3.30 -21.28
C PRO A 61 10.29 -3.40 -21.87
N ILE A 62 10.83 -2.24 -22.25
CA ILE A 62 12.26 -1.97 -22.02
C ILE A 62 12.57 -2.63 -20.67
N VAL A 63 13.46 -3.63 -20.62
CA VAL A 63 13.95 -4.13 -19.32
C VAL A 63 14.27 -2.88 -18.52
N PRO A 64 13.54 -2.55 -17.43
CA PRO A 64 13.73 -1.25 -16.81
C PRO A 64 15.20 -1.19 -16.43
N ALA A 65 15.88 -0.17 -16.94
CA ALA A 65 17.23 0.09 -16.47
C ALA A 65 17.09 0.31 -14.96
N PHE A 66 17.66 -0.57 -14.15
CA PHE A 66 17.73 -0.32 -12.72
C PHE A 66 18.66 0.87 -12.43
N GLY A 67 18.48 1.50 -11.28
CA GLY A 67 19.13 2.76 -10.95
C GLY A 67 18.41 3.94 -11.57
N VAL A 68 19.15 5.04 -11.80
CA VAL A 68 18.56 6.28 -12.31
C VAL A 68 18.18 6.16 -13.79
N THR A 69 16.91 6.40 -14.09
CA THR A 69 16.31 6.29 -15.44
C THR A 69 15.95 7.63 -16.05
N ALA A 70 15.76 8.67 -15.23
CA ALA A 70 15.57 10.06 -15.64
C ALA A 70 16.24 10.98 -14.62
N TYR A 71 16.86 12.07 -15.07
CA TYR A 71 17.42 13.07 -14.18
C TYR A 71 17.67 14.39 -14.91
N ASP A 72 16.96 15.44 -14.48
CA ASP A 72 17.18 16.84 -14.83
C ASP A 72 17.75 17.56 -13.59
N PRO A 73 19.08 17.79 -13.52
CA PRO A 73 19.74 18.34 -12.33
C PRO A 73 19.38 19.81 -12.06
N ASP A 74 18.85 20.54 -13.05
CA ASP A 74 18.46 21.94 -12.88
C ASP A 74 17.08 22.08 -12.24
N ARG A 75 16.27 21.01 -12.27
CA ARG A 75 14.88 21.02 -11.81
C ARG A 75 14.58 20.07 -10.66
N ALA A 76 15.31 18.95 -10.57
CA ALA A 76 15.17 18.00 -9.48
C ALA A 76 15.74 18.57 -8.17
N TYR A 77 15.15 18.18 -7.05
CA TYR A 77 15.53 18.61 -5.73
C TYR A 77 16.78 17.86 -5.27
N ASN A 78 17.92 18.54 -5.33
CA ASN A 78 19.22 17.95 -5.03
C ASN A 78 19.31 17.46 -3.56
N GLY A 79 19.59 16.17 -3.37
CA GLY A 79 19.69 15.56 -2.04
C GLY A 79 19.96 14.07 -2.08
N TYR A 80 19.80 13.42 -0.93
CA TYR A 80 19.98 11.96 -0.78
C TYR A 80 18.64 11.29 -0.56
N THR A 81 18.42 10.13 -1.20
CA THR A 81 17.16 9.38 -1.09
C THR A 81 17.36 8.15 -0.21
N LEU A 82 16.56 8.03 0.85
CA LEU A 82 16.53 6.89 1.76
C LEU A 82 15.39 5.94 1.38
N PHE A 83 15.65 4.63 1.33
CA PHE A 83 14.63 3.61 1.12
C PHE A 83 15.07 2.22 1.61
N SER A 84 14.14 1.28 1.70
CA SER A 84 14.43 -0.14 1.97
C SER A 84 13.57 -1.05 1.10
N THR A 85 14.10 -2.21 0.75
CA THR A 85 13.32 -3.26 0.05
C THR A 85 12.45 -4.01 1.06
N VAL A 86 11.15 -4.12 0.75
CA VAL A 86 10.17 -4.90 1.54
C VAL A 86 10.60 -6.37 1.60
N ASP A 87 10.45 -7.00 2.76
CA ASP A 87 10.93 -8.37 3.05
C ASP A 87 12.47 -8.52 3.04
N GLY A 88 13.20 -7.40 3.02
CA GLY A 88 14.67 -7.35 3.09
C GLY A 88 15.37 -7.57 1.75
N ASP A 89 16.69 -7.76 1.81
CA ASP A 89 17.55 -8.00 0.64
C ASP A 89 18.30 -9.33 0.84
N ALA A 90 18.43 -10.11 -0.23
CA ALA A 90 19.11 -11.40 -0.24
C ALA A 90 20.66 -11.32 -0.11
N SER A 91 21.22 -10.13 0.17
CA SER A 91 22.62 -9.79 -0.09
C SER A 91 23.68 -10.20 0.97
N GLY A 92 23.37 -11.09 1.92
CA GLY A 92 24.42 -11.83 2.64
C GLY A 92 24.38 -11.79 4.17
N GLY A 93 23.31 -12.31 4.77
CA GLY A 93 23.26 -12.67 6.19
C GLY A 93 22.62 -11.64 7.12
N ALA A 94 22.33 -10.43 6.64
CA ALA A 94 21.45 -9.47 7.33
C ALA A 94 19.97 -9.82 7.07
N ALA A 95 19.07 -9.37 7.96
CA ALA A 95 17.63 -9.55 7.78
C ALA A 95 17.04 -8.55 6.76
N GLY A 96 17.73 -7.42 6.55
CA GLY A 96 17.49 -6.47 5.46
C GLY A 96 18.52 -5.34 5.44
N VAL A 97 18.34 -4.41 4.50
CA VAL A 97 19.23 -3.25 4.30
C VAL A 97 18.38 -2.01 4.07
N VAL A 98 18.77 -0.90 4.71
CA VAL A 98 18.27 0.45 4.42
C VAL A 98 19.36 1.19 3.66
N TYR A 99 18.99 1.73 2.49
CA TYR A 99 19.89 2.38 1.55
C TYR A 99 19.75 3.89 1.60
N LEU A 100 20.87 4.61 1.53
CA LEU A 100 20.93 6.03 1.24
C LEU A 100 21.69 6.24 -0.07
N ILE A 101 21.03 6.80 -1.08
CA ILE A 101 21.60 7.03 -2.41
C ILE A 101 21.71 8.51 -2.75
N ASP A 102 22.70 8.86 -3.57
CA ASP A 102 22.81 10.17 -4.20
C ASP A 102 21.85 10.33 -5.39
N MET A 103 21.84 11.50 -6.03
CA MET A 103 20.98 11.82 -7.19
C MET A 103 21.30 10.97 -8.43
N ARG A 104 22.45 10.30 -8.46
CA ARG A 104 22.87 9.39 -9.54
C ARG A 104 22.63 7.92 -9.20
N GLY A 105 22.03 7.64 -8.04
CA GLY A 105 21.74 6.29 -7.58
C GLY A 105 22.96 5.55 -7.05
N ASN A 106 24.07 6.25 -6.79
CA ASN A 106 25.19 5.65 -6.07
C ASN A 106 24.82 5.59 -4.60
N GLU A 107 25.08 4.45 -3.97
CA GLU A 107 24.99 4.35 -2.53
C GLU A 107 26.07 5.21 -1.87
N VAL A 108 25.63 6.10 -0.99
CA VAL A 108 26.52 6.91 -0.15
C VAL A 108 26.60 6.36 1.27
N HIS A 109 25.57 5.61 1.70
CA HIS A 109 25.54 4.94 2.99
C HIS A 109 24.53 3.78 3.00
N ARG A 110 24.70 2.81 3.91
CA ARG A 110 23.71 1.77 4.18
C ARG A 110 23.70 1.35 5.66
N TRP A 111 22.53 0.95 6.14
CA TRP A 111 22.37 0.24 7.41
C TRP A 111 22.02 -1.22 7.17
N ASN A 112 22.83 -2.14 7.71
CA ASN A 112 22.48 -3.55 7.78
C ASN A 112 21.64 -3.76 9.05
N VAL A 113 20.37 -4.14 8.88
CA VAL A 113 19.42 -4.26 9.99
C VAL A 113 19.20 -5.72 10.39
N SER A 114 18.99 -5.94 11.69
CA SER A 114 18.79 -7.28 12.27
C SER A 114 17.35 -7.78 12.18
N HIS A 115 16.41 -6.87 11.96
CA HIS A 115 15.01 -7.17 11.67
C HIS A 115 14.77 -6.96 10.19
N THR A 116 13.91 -7.80 9.60
CA THR A 116 13.48 -7.60 8.23
C THR A 116 12.66 -6.31 8.17
N PRO A 117 12.86 -5.45 7.15
CA PRO A 117 11.94 -4.35 6.86
C PRO A 117 10.55 -4.92 6.57
N GLY A 118 9.73 -4.99 7.62
CA GLY A 118 8.28 -5.19 7.51
C GLY A 118 7.60 -3.91 7.04
N ASP A 119 8.19 -2.77 7.45
CA ASP A 119 7.79 -1.41 7.10
C ASP A 119 9.00 -0.65 6.49
N TYR A 120 9.44 0.45 7.13
CA TYR A 120 10.46 1.35 6.60
C TYR A 120 11.22 2.09 7.73
N GLY A 121 12.14 2.99 7.36
CA GLY A 121 12.83 3.89 8.28
C GLY A 121 13.01 5.29 7.70
N TYR A 122 13.28 6.27 8.56
CA TYR A 122 13.60 7.65 8.17
C TYR A 122 14.68 8.24 9.09
N LEU A 123 15.41 9.26 8.60
CA LEU A 123 16.48 9.90 9.36
C LEU A 123 15.93 10.94 10.33
N LEU A 124 16.45 10.91 11.54
CA LEU A 124 16.31 11.97 12.55
C LEU A 124 17.31 13.10 12.27
N PRO A 125 17.08 14.33 12.79
CA PRO A 125 17.96 15.47 12.54
C PRO A 125 19.43 15.25 12.92
N ASP A 126 19.71 14.38 13.88
CA ASP A 126 21.07 14.02 14.32
C ASP A 126 21.76 12.95 13.45
N GLY A 127 21.11 12.52 12.36
CA GLY A 127 21.62 11.51 11.44
C GLY A 127 21.35 10.06 11.87
N ASP A 128 20.68 9.84 13.01
CA ASP A 128 20.26 8.49 13.38
C ASP A 128 19.08 8.04 12.53
N LEU A 129 19.08 6.76 12.18
CA LEU A 129 17.95 6.10 11.53
C LEU A 129 16.93 5.69 12.58
N LEU A 130 15.69 6.20 12.49
CA LEU A 130 14.55 5.63 13.19
C LEU A 130 13.88 4.60 12.27
N TYR A 131 13.79 3.36 12.72
CA TYR A 131 13.48 2.21 11.89
C TYR A 131 12.44 1.29 12.53
N ALA A 132 11.44 0.87 11.76
CA ALA A 132 10.50 -0.17 12.15
C ALA A 132 10.89 -1.52 11.54
N GLY A 133 11.08 -2.51 12.41
CA GLY A 133 11.47 -3.87 12.03
C GLY A 133 10.38 -4.88 12.36
N GLU A 134 10.27 -5.92 11.52
CA GLU A 134 9.33 -7.01 11.70
C GLU A 134 9.78 -7.98 12.82
N VAL A 135 8.84 -8.42 13.65
CA VAL A 135 8.99 -9.61 14.49
C VAL A 135 8.01 -10.70 14.05
N LYS A 136 8.41 -11.98 14.18
CA LYS A 136 7.58 -13.12 13.75
C LYS A 136 6.47 -13.52 14.73
N SER A 137 6.44 -12.92 15.92
CA SER A 137 5.46 -13.19 16.98
C SER A 137 4.36 -12.13 17.04
N GLY A 138 3.29 -12.42 17.78
CA GLY A 138 2.16 -11.52 17.96
C GLY A 138 1.09 -11.65 16.85
N PRO A 139 0.09 -10.76 16.85
CA PRO A 139 -0.98 -10.79 15.85
C PRO A 139 -0.45 -10.40 14.46
N ALA A 140 -1.14 -10.88 13.42
CA ALA A 140 -0.94 -10.47 12.03
C ALA A 140 -2.28 -10.65 11.28
N PRO A 141 -3.32 -9.87 11.63
CA PRO A 141 -4.63 -9.97 10.98
C PRO A 141 -4.58 -9.63 9.49
N ALA A 142 -3.60 -8.81 9.09
CA ALA A 142 -3.32 -8.41 7.71
C ALA A 142 -1.80 -8.17 7.48
N GLY A 143 -1.45 -7.56 6.34
CA GLY A 143 -0.07 -7.19 5.98
C GLY A 143 0.53 -6.05 6.82
N GLY A 144 1.77 -5.65 6.53
CA GLY A 144 2.46 -4.52 7.19
C GLY A 144 2.92 -4.78 8.62
N LYS A 145 3.32 -6.01 8.91
CA LYS A 145 3.77 -6.42 10.26
C LYS A 145 5.04 -5.65 10.68
N GLY A 146 4.98 -5.03 11.85
CA GLY A 146 6.13 -4.47 12.54
C GLY A 146 6.53 -5.32 13.76
N GLY A 147 6.92 -4.65 14.84
CA GLY A 147 7.19 -5.30 16.13
C GLY A 147 8.30 -4.66 16.95
N VAL A 148 9.24 -3.99 16.29
CA VAL A 148 10.28 -3.21 16.95
C VAL A 148 10.39 -1.82 16.34
N LEU A 149 10.69 -0.83 17.19
CA LEU A 149 11.17 0.49 16.80
C LEU A 149 12.61 0.64 17.29
N GLN A 150 13.54 0.84 16.37
CA GLN A 150 14.95 0.99 16.65
C GLN A 150 15.43 2.39 16.29
N GLN A 151 16.23 3.00 17.17
CA GLN A 151 17.07 4.13 16.80
C GLN A 151 18.49 3.60 16.57
N ILE A 152 18.95 3.68 15.33
CA ILE A 152 20.19 3.08 14.85
C ILE A 152 21.14 4.22 14.48
N GLY A 153 22.34 4.19 15.07
CA GLY A 153 23.39 5.14 14.76
C GLY A 153 23.88 5.02 13.32
N TRP A 154 24.56 6.07 12.85
CA TRP A 154 25.22 6.09 11.54
C TRP A 154 26.20 4.93 11.31
N ASP A 155 26.83 4.41 12.37
CA ASP A 155 27.73 3.26 12.29
C ASP A 155 27.01 1.89 12.31
N GLY A 156 25.67 1.89 12.33
CA GLY A 156 24.84 0.69 12.44
C GLY A 156 24.62 0.21 13.88
N THR A 157 25.08 0.93 14.90
CA THR A 157 24.83 0.54 16.30
C THR A 157 23.39 0.81 16.71
N VAL A 158 22.69 -0.21 17.22
CA VAL A 158 21.35 -0.02 17.81
C VAL A 158 21.52 0.71 19.14
N LYS A 159 21.14 1.99 19.18
CA LYS A 159 21.24 2.85 20.37
C LYS A 159 20.07 2.63 21.32
N ARG A 160 18.88 2.40 20.76
CA ARG A 160 17.64 2.13 21.49
C ARG A 160 16.78 1.17 20.69
N GLU A 161 16.05 0.32 21.41
CA GLU A 161 15.04 -0.57 20.85
C GLU A 161 13.83 -0.58 21.79
N TYR A 162 12.67 -0.38 21.21
CA TYR A 162 11.38 -0.65 21.83
C TYR A 162 10.73 -1.82 21.10
N ARG A 163 10.24 -2.80 21.85
CA ARG A 163 9.58 -3.99 21.30
C ARG A 163 8.14 -4.08 21.78
N ASN A 164 7.23 -4.11 20.82
CA ASN A 164 5.84 -4.46 21.04
C ASN A 164 5.35 -5.21 19.80
N ASP A 165 5.01 -6.48 20.00
CA ASP A 165 4.66 -7.40 18.91
C ASP A 165 3.34 -7.03 18.21
N THR A 166 2.60 -6.03 18.67
CA THR A 166 1.40 -5.52 17.99
C THR A 166 1.68 -4.36 17.03
N LEU A 167 2.88 -3.78 17.01
CA LEU A 167 3.21 -2.66 16.12
C LEU A 167 3.15 -3.07 14.65
N HIS A 168 2.70 -2.14 13.79
CA HIS A 168 2.56 -2.35 12.35
C HIS A 168 2.59 -1.01 11.58
N HIS A 169 2.94 -1.07 10.29
CA HIS A 169 2.88 -0.02 9.27
C HIS A 169 3.68 1.27 9.51
N ASP A 170 3.38 2.03 10.56
CA ASP A 170 3.84 3.42 10.67
C ASP A 170 4.13 3.90 12.10
N PHE A 171 4.99 4.91 12.16
CA PHE A 171 5.50 5.55 13.36
C PHE A 171 6.03 6.96 13.04
N CYS A 172 5.97 7.87 14.01
CA CYS A 172 6.62 9.18 13.90
C CYS A 172 7.22 9.67 15.22
N ARG A 173 8.28 10.48 15.15
CA ARG A 173 9.02 11.04 16.28
C ARG A 173 8.47 12.42 16.59
N LYS A 174 8.08 12.62 17.84
CA LYS A 174 7.74 13.93 18.39
C LYS A 174 9.00 14.72 18.77
N PRO A 175 8.94 16.07 18.80
CA PRO A 175 10.07 16.91 19.21
C PRO A 175 10.59 16.66 20.64
N ASP A 176 9.74 16.14 21.53
CA ASP A 176 10.09 15.80 22.91
C ASP A 176 10.80 14.43 23.06
N GLY A 177 10.99 13.70 21.95
CA GLY A 177 11.64 12.39 21.94
C GLY A 177 10.68 11.21 22.04
N HIS A 178 9.38 11.44 22.25
CA HIS A 178 8.36 10.39 22.22
C HIS A 178 8.14 9.89 20.79
N ASN A 179 7.71 8.65 20.61
CA ASN A 179 7.28 8.13 19.32
C ASN A 179 5.77 7.88 19.33
N LEU A 180 5.05 8.31 18.30
CA LEU A 180 3.75 7.74 17.98
C LEU A 180 3.96 6.50 17.11
N ALA A 181 3.14 5.48 17.31
CA ALA A 181 3.15 4.28 16.48
C ALA A 181 1.75 3.65 16.41
N ILE A 182 1.50 2.92 15.32
CA ILE A 182 0.26 2.17 15.14
C ILE A 182 0.42 0.77 15.72
N ALA A 183 -0.59 0.30 16.44
CA ALA A 183 -0.61 -1.00 17.10
C ALA A 183 -1.96 -1.70 16.89
N TRP A 184 -1.91 -2.98 16.52
CA TRP A 184 -3.11 -3.81 16.48
C TRP A 184 -3.65 -4.05 17.87
N ALA A 185 -4.96 -3.95 18.02
CA ALA A 185 -5.66 -4.27 19.24
C ALA A 185 -6.92 -5.11 18.95
N PRO A 186 -7.19 -6.13 19.80
CA PRO A 186 -8.39 -6.95 19.66
C PRO A 186 -9.62 -6.08 19.96
N MET A 187 -10.58 -6.05 19.04
CA MET A 187 -11.75 -5.19 19.16
C MET A 187 -12.77 -5.83 20.11
N PRO A 188 -13.39 -5.09 21.05
CA PRO A 188 -14.41 -5.65 21.92
C PRO A 188 -15.66 -6.08 21.14
N ASP A 189 -16.30 -7.19 21.52
CA ASP A 189 -17.47 -7.76 20.84
C ASP A 189 -18.59 -6.73 20.60
N SER A 190 -18.80 -5.82 21.56
CA SER A 190 -19.81 -4.75 21.44
C SER A 190 -19.60 -3.81 20.26
N TYR A 191 -18.36 -3.64 19.81
CA TYR A 191 -18.03 -2.87 18.61
C TYR A 191 -18.00 -3.75 17.36
N VAL A 192 -17.61 -5.03 17.48
CA VAL A 192 -17.62 -5.99 16.36
C VAL A 192 -19.02 -6.13 15.77
N ASP A 193 -20.05 -6.14 16.62
CA ASP A 193 -21.45 -6.22 16.23
C ASP A 193 -21.94 -4.97 15.44
N GLN A 194 -21.20 -3.86 15.51
CA GLN A 194 -21.53 -2.62 14.80
C GLN A 194 -20.91 -2.56 13.40
N VAL A 195 -19.91 -3.41 13.10
CA VAL A 195 -19.19 -3.38 11.83
C VAL A 195 -20.04 -3.97 10.71
N GLU A 196 -20.28 -3.18 9.68
CA GLU A 196 -20.99 -3.59 8.46
C GLU A 196 -20.04 -3.87 7.30
N GLY A 197 -20.50 -4.66 6.31
CA GLY A 197 -19.73 -4.97 5.11
C GLY A 197 -18.62 -6.02 5.31
N GLY A 198 -17.67 -6.05 4.38
CA GLY A 198 -16.58 -7.02 4.34
C GLY A 198 -16.98 -8.45 3.94
N LEU A 199 -15.99 -9.21 3.47
CA LEU A 199 -16.04 -10.66 3.32
C LEU A 199 -15.89 -11.31 4.70
N GLY A 200 -16.60 -12.42 4.94
CA GLY A 200 -16.52 -13.14 6.22
C GLY A 200 -15.08 -13.42 6.65
N MET A 201 -14.85 -13.61 7.95
CA MET A 201 -13.50 -13.81 8.49
C MET A 201 -12.82 -15.05 7.90
N PHE A 202 -11.57 -14.92 7.47
CA PHE A 202 -10.79 -16.02 6.89
C PHE A 202 -10.28 -17.01 7.94
N ALA A 203 -10.14 -16.57 9.19
CA ALA A 203 -9.91 -17.43 10.34
C ALA A 203 -10.87 -17.03 11.48
N PRO A 204 -11.63 -17.98 12.07
CA PRO A 204 -12.39 -17.68 13.28
C PRO A 204 -11.42 -17.37 14.42
N GLY A 205 -11.63 -16.28 15.17
CA GLY A 205 -10.74 -15.99 16.28
C GLY A 205 -11.02 -14.68 17.00
N VAL A 206 -10.72 -13.54 16.37
CA VAL A 206 -10.84 -12.19 16.93
C VAL A 206 -10.82 -11.20 15.76
N MET A 207 -11.70 -10.20 15.75
CA MET A 207 -11.58 -9.05 14.84
C MET A 207 -10.67 -8.00 15.50
N TYR A 208 -9.68 -7.50 14.76
CA TYR A 208 -8.78 -6.45 15.21
C TYR A 208 -9.24 -5.08 14.71
N SER A 209 -8.72 -4.04 15.34
CA SER A 209 -8.67 -2.68 14.84
C SER A 209 -7.40 -2.04 15.39
N ASP A 210 -7.24 -0.74 15.22
CA ASP A 210 -5.97 -0.07 15.46
C ASP A 210 -6.04 0.85 16.66
N SER A 211 -4.90 0.90 17.33
CA SER A 211 -4.61 1.85 18.38
C SER A 211 -3.44 2.72 17.94
N ILE A 212 -3.48 4.00 18.31
CA ILE A 212 -2.31 4.87 18.25
C ILE A 212 -1.71 4.94 19.65
N VAL A 213 -0.46 4.54 19.78
CA VAL A 213 0.27 4.56 21.05
C VAL A 213 1.36 5.63 21.02
N GLU A 214 1.44 6.42 22.08
CA GLU A 214 2.57 7.32 22.33
C GLU A 214 3.54 6.67 23.31
N ILE A 215 4.75 6.43 22.83
CA ILE A 215 5.81 5.72 23.54
C ILE A 215 6.84 6.75 24.00
N ALA A 216 7.01 6.87 25.31
CA ALA A 216 8.02 7.72 25.92
C ALA A 216 9.45 7.19 25.65
N PRO A 217 10.50 8.02 25.79
CA PRO A 217 11.88 7.61 25.55
C PRO A 217 12.38 6.41 26.38
N ASP A 218 11.74 6.14 27.52
CA ASP A 218 12.02 5.00 28.40
C ASP A 218 11.19 3.74 28.05
N GLY A 219 10.31 3.83 27.05
CA GLY A 219 9.44 2.76 26.59
C GLY A 219 8.06 2.72 27.27
N ALA A 220 7.75 3.61 28.21
CA ALA A 220 6.42 3.67 28.80
C ALA A 220 5.37 4.20 27.81
N ILE A 221 4.15 3.65 27.82
CA ILE A 221 3.03 4.21 27.06
C ILE A 221 2.52 5.45 27.81
N ALA A 222 2.69 6.62 27.19
CA ALA A 222 2.26 7.92 27.71
C ALA A 222 0.81 8.25 27.34
N TRP A 223 0.33 7.69 26.23
CA TRP A 223 -1.02 7.88 25.71
C TRP A 223 -1.38 6.73 24.78
N GLU A 224 -2.65 6.36 24.75
CA GLU A 224 -3.20 5.34 23.87
C GLU A 224 -4.60 5.77 23.42
N TRP A 225 -4.90 5.54 22.16
CA TRP A 225 -6.16 5.88 21.52
C TRP A 225 -6.63 4.75 20.65
N HIS A 226 -7.92 4.43 20.70
CA HIS A 226 -8.50 3.29 20.01
C HIS A 226 -9.53 3.75 18.97
N ALA A 227 -9.36 3.36 17.71
CA ALA A 227 -10.21 3.88 16.64
C ALA A 227 -11.70 3.62 16.84
N TRP A 228 -12.06 2.42 17.32
CA TRP A 228 -13.45 2.03 17.54
C TRP A 228 -14.18 2.83 18.62
N GLU A 229 -13.47 3.49 19.54
CA GLU A 229 -14.10 4.34 20.57
C GLU A 229 -14.58 5.68 20.01
N HIS A 230 -14.05 6.09 18.86
CA HIS A 230 -14.24 7.42 18.28
C HIS A 230 -14.88 7.40 16.89
N LEU A 231 -14.86 6.26 16.19
CA LEU A 231 -15.59 6.06 14.95
C LEU A 231 -17.09 5.82 15.26
N PRO A 232 -18.02 6.57 14.67
CA PRO A 232 -19.44 6.27 14.81
C PRO A 232 -19.82 5.02 13.98
N PRO A 233 -20.88 4.27 14.36
CA PRO A 233 -21.25 3.02 13.71
C PRO A 233 -21.41 3.12 12.18
N GLU A 234 -21.96 4.23 11.69
CA GLU A 234 -22.14 4.48 10.25
C GLU A 234 -20.82 4.60 9.46
N GLN A 235 -19.70 4.89 10.15
CA GLN A 235 -18.36 4.94 9.56
C GLN A 235 -17.61 3.60 9.71
N MET A 236 -18.12 2.65 10.50
CA MET A 236 -17.57 1.29 10.62
C MET A 236 -18.06 0.36 9.50
N ARG A 237 -17.93 0.82 8.25
CA ARG A 237 -18.41 0.10 7.07
C ARG A 237 -17.26 -0.28 6.16
N LEU A 238 -16.90 -1.56 6.21
CA LEU A 238 -15.93 -2.16 5.31
C LEU A 238 -16.47 -2.26 3.88
N HIS A 239 -15.60 -2.09 2.89
CA HIS A 239 -15.97 -2.38 1.52
C HIS A 239 -16.26 -3.88 1.31
N ALA A 240 -17.09 -4.23 0.31
CA ALA A 240 -17.54 -5.59 0.04
C ALA A 240 -16.43 -6.61 -0.28
N LEU A 241 -15.20 -6.16 -0.51
CA LEU A 241 -14.03 -7.01 -0.80
C LEU A 241 -12.96 -6.97 0.30
N ALA A 242 -13.12 -6.09 1.30
CA ALA A 242 -12.27 -6.07 2.48
C ALA A 242 -12.51 -7.32 3.31
N ASP A 243 -11.48 -7.89 3.92
CA ASP A 243 -11.69 -8.95 4.90
C ASP A 243 -12.13 -8.39 6.25
N ARG A 244 -12.86 -9.19 7.04
CA ARG A 244 -13.30 -8.79 8.39
C ARG A 244 -12.29 -9.12 9.49
N ASN A 245 -11.01 -9.35 9.18
CA ASN A 245 -10.02 -9.60 10.22
C ASN A 245 -9.61 -8.30 10.93
N GLU A 246 -9.76 -7.15 10.27
CA GLU A 246 -9.35 -5.84 10.75
C GLU A 246 -10.31 -4.74 10.30
N LEU A 247 -10.71 -3.82 11.18
CA LEU A 247 -11.67 -2.76 10.86
C LEU A 247 -11.04 -1.62 10.03
N THR A 248 -9.92 -1.08 10.52
CA THR A 248 -9.37 0.20 10.07
C THR A 248 -8.20 0.02 9.14
N HIS A 249 -7.31 -0.94 9.44
CA HIS A 249 -6.05 -1.16 8.73
C HIS A 249 -5.28 0.15 8.59
N THR A 250 -5.02 0.77 9.74
CA THR A 250 -4.39 2.07 9.81
C THR A 250 -2.98 1.93 9.29
N ASN A 251 -2.66 2.67 8.23
CA ASN A 251 -1.39 2.52 7.51
C ASN A 251 -0.51 3.77 7.57
N ALA A 252 -1.00 4.83 8.24
CA ALA A 252 -0.22 6.03 8.46
C ALA A 252 -0.56 6.75 9.77
N VAL A 253 0.47 7.34 10.39
CA VAL A 253 0.34 8.18 11.58
C VAL A 253 1.34 9.34 11.54
N GLU A 254 0.84 10.57 11.57
CA GLU A 254 1.65 11.78 11.62
C GLU A 254 1.30 12.64 12.84
N TYR A 255 2.34 13.12 13.53
CA TYR A 255 2.20 14.07 14.62
C TYR A 255 2.00 15.49 14.09
N LEU A 256 0.91 16.13 14.50
CA LEU A 256 0.64 17.54 14.18
C LEU A 256 0.88 18.39 15.44
N PRO A 257 1.89 19.27 15.46
CA PRO A 257 2.20 20.05 16.64
C PRO A 257 1.11 21.09 16.95
N ALA A 258 1.11 21.61 18.18
CA ALA A 258 0.38 22.83 18.50
C ALA A 258 0.85 23.97 17.57
N GLY A 259 -0.10 24.71 17.00
CA GLY A 259 0.16 25.71 15.95
C GLY A 259 0.17 25.17 14.52
N ASN A 260 -0.17 23.89 14.28
CA ASN A 260 -0.35 23.37 12.91
C ASN A 260 -1.40 24.18 12.12
N PRO A 261 -1.31 24.21 10.78
CA PRO A 261 -2.15 25.07 9.95
C PRO A 261 -3.62 24.65 9.85
N TYR A 262 -3.99 23.43 10.27
CA TYR A 262 -5.37 22.97 10.22
C TYR A 262 -6.22 23.56 11.36
N ASN A 263 -5.86 23.26 12.61
CA ASN A 263 -6.67 23.65 13.78
C ASN A 263 -5.85 24.35 14.89
N GLY A 264 -4.53 24.46 14.72
CA GLY A 264 -3.63 25.05 15.71
C GLY A 264 -3.47 24.27 17.02
N ARG A 265 -4.06 23.09 17.15
CA ARG A 265 -4.01 22.23 18.34
C ARG A 265 -3.15 21.00 18.11
N GLU A 266 -2.45 20.54 19.13
CA GLU A 266 -1.78 19.25 19.05
C GLU A 266 -2.77 18.17 18.60
N SER A 267 -2.44 17.46 17.52
CA SER A 267 -3.34 16.52 16.85
C SER A 267 -2.53 15.37 16.25
N VAL A 268 -3.23 14.35 15.78
CA VAL A 268 -2.65 13.20 15.05
C VAL A 268 -3.40 13.00 13.75
N LEU A 269 -2.71 13.00 12.62
CA LEU A 269 -3.26 12.64 11.32
C LEU A 269 -3.11 11.13 11.11
N VAL A 270 -4.21 10.46 10.74
CA VAL A 270 -4.26 9.01 10.55
C VAL A 270 -4.94 8.64 9.24
N CYS A 271 -4.62 7.47 8.72
CA CYS A 271 -5.21 6.92 7.49
C CYS A 271 -5.77 5.51 7.72
N PHE A 272 -7.09 5.36 7.66
CA PHE A 272 -7.80 4.09 7.76
C PHE A 272 -7.97 3.49 6.36
N ARG A 273 -7.04 2.64 5.95
CA ARG A 273 -6.99 2.09 4.59
C ARG A 273 -8.28 1.38 4.21
N GLU A 274 -8.81 0.50 5.08
CA GLU A 274 -9.99 -0.32 4.79
C GLU A 274 -11.32 0.45 4.86
N LEU A 275 -11.30 1.65 5.46
CA LEU A 275 -12.44 2.57 5.50
C LEU A 275 -12.34 3.69 4.46
N ASP A 276 -11.30 3.70 3.62
CA ASP A 276 -11.03 4.74 2.63
C ASP A 276 -11.01 6.16 3.24
N THR A 277 -10.60 6.28 4.51
CA THR A 277 -10.79 7.50 5.31
C THR A 277 -9.47 8.03 5.86
N VAL A 278 -9.25 9.33 5.70
CA VAL A 278 -8.18 10.08 6.37
C VAL A 278 -8.82 10.94 7.46
N ALA A 279 -8.19 11.05 8.63
CA ALA A 279 -8.76 11.77 9.76
C ALA A 279 -7.72 12.50 10.60
N ILE A 280 -8.11 13.61 11.23
CA ILE A 280 -7.32 14.34 12.21
C ILE A 280 -7.96 14.20 13.58
N VAL A 281 -7.25 13.55 14.50
CA VAL A 281 -7.63 13.33 15.89
C VAL A 281 -7.08 14.47 16.76
N ASP A 282 -7.95 15.18 17.47
CA ASP A 282 -7.53 16.16 18.49
C ASP A 282 -6.93 15.39 19.68
N ARG A 283 -5.66 15.67 20.00
CA ARG A 283 -4.88 14.89 20.95
C ARG A 283 -5.38 15.02 22.39
N GLU A 284 -5.95 16.17 22.76
CA GLU A 284 -6.45 16.41 24.12
C GLU A 284 -7.76 15.66 24.38
N THR A 285 -8.66 15.66 23.40
CA THR A 285 -10.01 15.11 23.56
C THR A 285 -10.18 13.69 23.02
N GLY A 286 -9.26 13.23 22.16
CA GLY A 286 -9.38 11.99 21.39
C GLY A 286 -10.42 12.05 20.27
N ASN A 287 -11.14 13.17 20.10
CA ASN A 287 -12.19 13.28 19.09
C ASN A 287 -11.59 13.43 17.68
N ILE A 288 -12.23 12.80 16.70
CA ILE A 288 -11.97 13.08 15.29
C ILE A 288 -12.51 14.49 14.98
N SER A 289 -11.59 15.43 14.80
CA SER A 289 -11.89 16.85 14.50
C SER A 289 -12.15 17.09 13.01
N TRP A 290 -11.61 16.20 12.16
CA TRP A 290 -11.81 16.18 10.72
C TRP A 290 -11.72 14.77 10.20
N SER A 291 -12.53 14.45 9.19
CA SER A 291 -12.46 13.21 8.44
C SER A 291 -12.79 13.49 6.99
N TRP A 292 -12.07 12.85 6.08
CA TRP A 292 -12.29 12.94 4.66
C TRP A 292 -12.27 11.56 4.02
N ARG A 293 -13.16 11.35 3.06
CA ARG A 293 -13.31 10.12 2.29
C ARG A 293 -13.80 10.44 0.89
N ASP A 294 -13.17 9.82 -0.10
CA ASP A 294 -13.63 9.79 -1.49
C ASP A 294 -13.39 8.40 -2.10
N ASP A 295 -14.46 7.77 -2.59
CA ASP A 295 -14.42 6.42 -3.15
C ASP A 295 -13.58 6.31 -4.44
N SER A 296 -13.25 7.43 -5.08
CA SER A 296 -12.38 7.49 -6.27
C SER A 296 -10.89 7.32 -5.94
N VAL A 297 -10.47 7.62 -4.70
CA VAL A 297 -9.08 7.53 -4.22
C VAL A 297 -8.74 6.15 -3.67
N ARG A 298 -9.67 5.55 -2.91
CA ARG A 298 -9.69 4.18 -2.35
C ARG A 298 -8.35 3.54 -1.92
N HIS A 299 -8.34 3.08 -0.68
CA HIS A 299 -7.18 2.55 0.04
C HIS A 299 -6.01 3.55 0.06
N PRO A 300 -6.22 4.81 0.48
CA PRO A 300 -5.16 5.81 0.50
C PRO A 300 -4.01 5.41 1.43
N HIS A 301 -2.83 5.97 1.19
CA HIS A 301 -1.63 5.79 2.00
C HIS A 301 -0.94 7.14 2.25
N ASP A 302 -0.19 7.18 3.36
CA ASP A 302 0.81 8.21 3.65
C ASP A 302 0.32 9.66 3.53
N PRO A 303 -0.82 10.04 4.15
CA PRO A 303 -1.24 11.42 4.19
C PRO A 303 -0.28 12.26 5.04
N THR A 304 0.02 13.48 4.58
CA THR A 304 0.82 14.46 5.30
C THR A 304 0.13 15.83 5.30
N LEU A 305 0.19 16.56 6.41
CA LEU A 305 -0.30 17.94 6.48
C LEU A 305 0.77 18.92 5.96
N LEU A 306 0.44 19.63 4.89
CA LEU A 306 1.33 20.61 4.26
C LEU A 306 1.31 21.97 4.98
N PRO A 307 2.36 22.81 4.81
CA PRO A 307 2.45 24.12 5.46
C PRO A 307 1.31 25.10 5.10
N ASP A 308 0.67 24.93 3.96
CA ASP A 308 -0.50 25.73 3.53
C ASP A 308 -1.83 25.24 4.12
N GLY A 309 -1.80 24.13 4.87
CA GLY A 309 -2.98 23.53 5.50
C GLY A 309 -3.65 22.44 4.66
N HIS A 310 -3.18 22.17 3.44
CA HIS A 310 -3.69 21.06 2.64
C HIS A 310 -3.16 19.71 3.14
N VAL A 311 -3.87 18.63 2.81
CA VAL A 311 -3.43 17.26 3.07
C VAL A 311 -3.01 16.61 1.75
N LEU A 312 -1.74 16.24 1.65
CA LEU A 312 -1.18 15.47 0.54
C LEU A 312 -1.30 13.99 0.85
N LEU A 313 -1.72 13.13 -0.09
CA LEU A 313 -1.72 11.68 0.10
C LEU A 313 -1.40 10.91 -1.20
N PHE A 314 -1.03 9.64 -1.04
CA PHE A 314 -0.93 8.69 -2.14
C PHE A 314 -2.27 7.95 -2.30
N ALA A 315 -2.93 8.14 -3.44
CA ALA A 315 -4.16 7.46 -3.83
C ALA A 315 -3.83 6.18 -4.59
N ASN A 316 -4.00 5.02 -3.97
CA ASN A 316 -3.75 3.74 -4.63
C ASN A 316 -4.81 3.43 -5.70
N CYS A 317 -6.04 3.93 -5.53
CA CYS A 317 -7.18 3.75 -6.43
C CYS A 317 -7.54 2.27 -6.69
N TYR A 318 -7.11 1.37 -5.79
CA TYR A 318 -7.31 -0.06 -5.99
C TYR A 318 -8.79 -0.42 -5.87
N LEU A 319 -9.40 -0.87 -6.97
CA LEU A 319 -10.83 -1.19 -7.08
C LEU A 319 -11.77 0.02 -6.93
N ALA A 320 -11.27 1.25 -7.14
CA ALA A 320 -12.07 2.46 -7.04
C ALA A 320 -13.22 2.47 -8.08
N PRO A 321 -14.49 2.55 -7.66
CA PRO A 321 -15.60 2.76 -8.58
C PRO A 321 -15.45 4.11 -9.28
N GLY A 322 -15.44 4.12 -10.61
CA GLY A 322 -15.21 5.37 -11.35
C GLY A 322 -13.82 5.95 -11.11
N ALA A 323 -12.82 5.10 -10.83
CA ALA A 323 -11.42 5.47 -10.59
C ALA A 323 -10.98 6.67 -11.43
N ILE A 324 -10.22 7.57 -10.80
CA ILE A 324 -9.74 8.84 -11.38
C ILE A 324 -9.20 8.61 -12.81
N SER A 325 -8.54 7.46 -13.05
CA SER A 325 -8.17 7.01 -14.39
C SER A 325 -8.59 5.57 -14.74
N VAL A 326 -8.90 5.33 -16.04
CA VAL A 326 -9.16 4.00 -16.64
C VAL A 326 -8.11 3.70 -17.75
N PRO A 327 -7.44 2.52 -17.79
CA PRO A 327 -7.38 1.49 -16.73
C PRO A 327 -6.82 2.05 -15.40
N PRO A 328 -7.03 1.35 -14.26
CA PRO A 328 -6.67 1.85 -12.93
C PRO A 328 -5.24 2.37 -12.87
N ALA A 329 -5.07 3.52 -12.23
CA ALA A 329 -3.79 4.17 -11.98
C ALA A 329 -3.81 4.75 -10.58
N SER A 330 -2.62 4.84 -9.97
CA SER A 330 -2.48 5.58 -8.72
C SER A 330 -2.35 7.07 -9.02
N ALA A 331 -2.63 7.89 -8.02
CA ALA A 331 -2.51 9.34 -8.12
C ALA A 331 -1.89 9.91 -6.83
N ILE A 332 -1.34 11.11 -6.93
CA ILE A 332 -1.04 11.92 -5.76
C ILE A 332 -2.11 12.99 -5.67
N VAL A 333 -2.72 13.13 -4.50
CA VAL A 333 -3.91 13.96 -4.30
C VAL A 333 -3.63 14.96 -3.19
N GLU A 334 -4.02 16.22 -3.42
CA GLU A 334 -4.06 17.25 -2.38
C GLU A 334 -5.49 17.64 -2.08
N ILE A 335 -5.82 17.70 -0.80
CA ILE A 335 -7.16 17.99 -0.29
C ILE A 335 -7.09 19.27 0.52
N ASP A 336 -8.06 20.16 0.33
CA ASP A 336 -8.31 21.28 1.25
C ASP A 336 -9.23 20.79 2.38
N PRO A 337 -8.75 20.68 3.64
CA PRO A 337 -9.58 20.23 4.75
C PRO A 337 -10.75 21.16 5.07
N ALA A 338 -10.68 22.44 4.67
CA ALA A 338 -11.73 23.43 4.95
C ALA A 338 -12.94 23.25 4.02
N THR A 339 -12.74 22.82 2.78
CA THR A 339 -13.83 22.59 1.81
C THR A 339 -14.14 21.12 1.61
N GLY A 340 -13.16 20.24 1.84
CA GLY A 340 -13.20 18.82 1.47
C GLY A 340 -12.92 18.56 -0.01
N ASP A 341 -12.57 19.59 -0.78
CA ASP A 341 -12.29 19.46 -2.21
C ASP A 341 -10.89 18.90 -2.46
N ILE A 342 -10.77 18.09 -3.50
CA ILE A 342 -9.48 17.76 -4.11
C ILE A 342 -9.04 18.97 -4.93
N VAL A 343 -7.94 19.61 -4.52
CA VAL A 343 -7.44 20.87 -5.10
C VAL A 343 -6.29 20.69 -6.08
N ASP A 344 -5.56 19.58 -5.97
CA ASP A 344 -4.55 19.16 -6.95
C ASP A 344 -4.56 17.64 -7.10
N VAL A 345 -4.27 17.18 -8.32
CA VAL A 345 -4.13 15.76 -8.64
C VAL A 345 -2.98 15.60 -9.61
N TYR A 346 -1.96 14.87 -9.18
CA TYR A 346 -1.02 14.27 -10.12
C TYR A 346 -1.47 12.86 -10.48
N GLU A 347 -2.13 12.75 -11.62
CA GLU A 347 -2.37 11.50 -12.33
C GLU A 347 -1.79 11.60 -13.74
N ARG A 348 -1.09 10.56 -14.22
CA ARG A 348 -0.67 10.52 -15.62
C ARG A 348 -1.56 9.57 -16.41
N SER A 349 -2.61 10.14 -16.98
CA SER A 349 -3.69 9.41 -17.66
C SER A 349 -3.37 9.13 -19.14
N SER A 350 -2.34 9.76 -19.73
CA SER A 350 -1.89 9.46 -21.10
C SER A 350 -0.40 9.74 -21.33
N GLY A 351 0.29 8.77 -21.95
CA GLY A 351 1.68 8.87 -22.41
C GLY A 351 2.73 8.30 -21.43
N GLY A 352 3.15 7.06 -21.66
CA GLY A 352 4.44 6.44 -21.27
C GLY A 352 4.75 6.24 -19.77
N ASP A 353 4.32 7.16 -18.91
CA ASP A 353 4.79 7.30 -17.52
C ASP A 353 3.64 7.20 -16.50
N ARG A 354 2.60 6.41 -16.82
CA ARG A 354 1.59 6.01 -15.84
C ARG A 354 2.24 5.13 -14.77
N PHE A 355 1.79 5.26 -13.52
CA PHE A 355 2.22 4.44 -12.39
C PHE A 355 1.02 3.86 -11.67
N PHE A 356 1.19 2.68 -11.05
CA PHE A 356 0.13 2.02 -10.29
C PHE A 356 0.72 1.13 -9.21
N SER A 357 0.31 1.37 -7.97
CA SER A 357 0.59 0.51 -6.82
C SER A 357 -0.69 0.28 -6.05
N PHE A 358 -1.13 -0.98 -5.99
CA PHE A 358 -2.41 -1.36 -5.38
C PHE A 358 -2.36 -1.43 -3.83
N LEU A 359 -1.17 -1.39 -3.25
CA LEU A 359 -0.88 -1.29 -1.81
C LEU A 359 0.48 -0.60 -1.61
N ILE A 360 0.84 -0.31 -0.35
CA ILE A 360 2.02 0.49 0.09
C ILE A 360 2.12 1.82 -0.68
N SER A 361 3.32 2.42 -0.73
CA SER A 361 3.64 3.69 -1.42
C SER A 361 3.62 4.90 -0.49
N GLY A 362 4.06 6.03 -1.01
CA GLY A 362 4.12 7.28 -0.27
C GLY A 362 4.44 8.47 -1.16
N ALA A 363 4.26 9.67 -0.61
CA ALA A 363 4.54 10.93 -1.30
C ALA A 363 5.10 11.97 -0.32
N GLN A 364 6.17 12.65 -0.74
CA GLN A 364 6.82 13.70 0.05
C GLN A 364 6.90 14.98 -0.78
N ARG A 365 6.20 16.03 -0.35
CA ARG A 365 6.37 17.38 -0.91
C ARG A 365 7.76 17.91 -0.55
N LEU A 366 8.52 18.33 -1.57
CA LEU A 366 9.88 18.83 -1.44
C LEU A 366 9.91 20.37 -1.38
N PRO A 367 10.93 20.99 -0.75
CA PRO A 367 11.01 22.45 -0.59
C PRO A 367 11.02 23.28 -1.89
N ASN A 368 11.41 22.70 -3.04
CA ASN A 368 11.33 23.38 -4.34
C ASN A 368 9.93 23.32 -4.97
N GLY A 369 8.95 22.73 -4.29
CA GLY A 369 7.58 22.53 -4.77
C GLY A 369 7.38 21.24 -5.57
N ASN A 370 8.43 20.46 -5.84
CA ASN A 370 8.28 19.14 -6.45
C ASN A 370 7.75 18.12 -5.43
N THR A 371 7.33 16.96 -5.91
CA THR A 371 6.91 15.84 -5.05
C THR A 371 7.74 14.60 -5.36
N LEU A 372 8.40 14.03 -4.35
CA LEU A 372 8.97 12.68 -4.45
C LEU A 372 7.83 11.67 -4.26
N VAL A 373 7.74 10.72 -5.17
CA VAL A 373 6.75 9.64 -5.17
C VAL A 373 7.45 8.30 -5.06
N CYS A 374 6.98 7.46 -4.14
CA CYS A 374 7.36 6.07 -4.03
C CYS A 374 6.26 5.20 -4.66
N GLU A 375 6.42 4.76 -5.90
CA GLU A 375 5.57 3.71 -6.49
C GLU A 375 6.03 2.36 -5.93
N GLY A 376 5.43 1.98 -4.80
CA GLY A 376 6.02 0.97 -3.93
C GLY A 376 6.06 -0.43 -4.54
N ILE A 377 4.97 -0.92 -5.16
CA ILE A 377 4.92 -2.26 -5.77
C ILE A 377 5.88 -2.38 -6.96
N GLY A 378 6.03 -1.30 -7.73
CA GLY A 378 6.94 -1.26 -8.88
C GLY A 378 8.42 -1.09 -8.49
N GLY A 379 8.70 -0.80 -7.21
CA GLY A 379 10.04 -0.46 -6.75
C GLY A 379 10.61 0.80 -7.43
N ARG A 380 9.75 1.70 -7.91
CA ARG A 380 10.15 2.93 -8.62
C ARG A 380 9.97 4.12 -7.70
N LEU A 381 11.01 4.94 -7.61
CA LEU A 381 10.99 6.24 -6.97
C LEU A 381 11.09 7.30 -8.06
N PHE A 382 10.29 8.36 -8.01
CA PHE A 382 10.39 9.43 -9.00
C PHE A 382 9.98 10.77 -8.41
N GLU A 383 10.54 11.84 -8.96
CA GLU A 383 10.27 13.21 -8.55
C GLU A 383 9.50 13.91 -9.66
N VAL A 384 8.38 14.53 -9.30
CA VAL A 384 7.50 15.25 -10.22
C VAL A 384 7.50 16.74 -9.92
N ALA A 385 7.71 17.57 -10.94
CA ALA A 385 7.62 19.02 -10.82
C ALA A 385 6.17 19.51 -10.86
N PRO A 386 5.87 20.72 -10.36
CA PRO A 386 4.59 21.39 -10.59
C PRO A 386 4.25 21.39 -12.09
N GLY A 387 3.12 20.80 -12.47
CA GLY A 387 2.75 20.56 -13.88
C GLY A 387 2.91 19.12 -14.37
N GLY A 388 3.43 18.21 -13.53
CA GLY A 388 3.32 16.76 -13.75
C GLY A 388 4.48 16.12 -14.53
N GLU A 389 5.56 16.85 -14.78
CA GLU A 389 6.74 16.32 -15.46
C GLU A 389 7.67 15.60 -14.47
N ILE A 390 8.10 14.39 -14.83
CA ILE A 390 9.09 13.64 -14.05
C ILE A 390 10.48 14.22 -14.33
N VAL A 391 11.09 14.79 -13.30
CA VAL A 391 12.42 15.42 -13.37
C VAL A 391 13.53 14.55 -12.76
N TRP A 392 13.16 13.49 -12.05
CA TRP A 392 14.09 12.45 -11.60
C TRP A 392 13.36 11.12 -11.45
N ALA A 393 14.02 10.00 -11.74
CA ALA A 393 13.47 8.67 -11.51
C ALA A 393 14.58 7.65 -11.25
N TYR A 394 14.27 6.71 -10.35
CA TYR A 394 15.13 5.62 -9.92
C TYR A 394 14.31 4.33 -9.80
N VAL A 395 14.87 3.21 -10.26
CA VAL A 395 14.26 1.88 -10.08
C VAL A 395 15.16 1.04 -9.18
N ASN A 396 14.61 0.57 -8.07
CA ASN A 396 15.30 -0.23 -7.07
C ASN A 396 15.91 -1.51 -7.69
N PRO A 397 17.25 -1.67 -7.69
CA PRO A 397 17.94 -2.88 -8.17
C PRO A 397 17.94 -4.03 -7.15
N HIS A 398 17.55 -3.79 -5.89
CA HIS A 398 17.64 -4.75 -4.81
C HIS A 398 16.34 -5.55 -4.67
N PHE A 399 16.45 -6.88 -4.70
CA PHE A 399 15.30 -7.79 -4.67
C PHE A 399 15.29 -8.62 -3.39
N SER A 400 14.14 -8.66 -2.74
CA SER A 400 13.84 -9.64 -1.72
C SER A 400 13.54 -11.01 -2.35
N PRO A 401 13.79 -12.11 -1.64
CA PRO A 401 13.44 -13.45 -2.11
C PRO A 401 11.93 -13.72 -2.09
N GLY A 402 11.12 -12.81 -1.54
CA GLY A 402 9.67 -12.92 -1.42
C GLY A 402 8.91 -12.51 -2.67
N PHE A 403 7.57 -12.56 -2.58
CA PHE A 403 6.67 -12.10 -3.67
C PHE A 403 6.79 -10.59 -3.92
N MET A 404 7.25 -9.82 -2.92
CA MET A 404 7.40 -8.37 -3.02
C MET A 404 8.56 -7.94 -3.93
N GLY A 405 9.49 -8.82 -4.29
CA GLY A 405 10.54 -8.51 -5.27
C GLY A 405 11.36 -7.28 -4.88
N ASN A 406 11.39 -6.25 -5.74
CA ASN A 406 12.09 -4.99 -5.46
C ASN A 406 11.19 -3.88 -4.87
N SER A 407 10.03 -4.26 -4.30
CA SER A 407 9.09 -3.30 -3.74
C SER A 407 9.72 -2.45 -2.64
N VAL A 408 9.26 -1.20 -2.54
CA VAL A 408 9.70 -0.24 -1.52
C VAL A 408 8.48 0.24 -0.75
N PHE A 409 8.49 0.15 0.58
CA PHE A 409 7.35 0.52 1.41
C PHE A 409 7.13 2.04 1.40
N ARG A 410 8.20 2.81 1.69
CA ARG A 410 8.24 4.27 1.71
C ARG A 410 9.67 4.75 1.36
N ALA A 411 9.80 6.00 0.91
CA ALA A 411 11.08 6.63 0.62
C ALA A 411 11.07 8.12 0.96
N TYR A 412 12.22 8.67 1.33
CA TYR A 412 12.40 10.07 1.71
C TYR A 412 13.62 10.70 1.05
N ARG A 413 13.52 11.96 0.63
CA ARG A 413 14.63 12.78 0.14
C ARG A 413 15.02 13.79 1.22
N TYR A 414 16.32 13.91 1.45
CA TYR A 414 16.92 14.87 2.38
C TYR A 414 17.93 15.75 1.63
N ALA A 415 17.81 17.06 1.75
CA ALA A 415 18.85 17.98 1.30
C ALA A 415 20.09 17.87 2.19
N PRO A 416 21.26 18.32 1.70
CA PRO A 416 22.50 18.36 2.49
C PRO A 416 22.38 19.10 3.82
N GLY A 417 21.46 20.05 3.94
CA GLY A 417 21.26 20.84 5.17
C GLY A 417 20.17 20.32 6.11
N ASP A 418 19.45 19.25 5.76
CA ASP A 418 18.31 18.76 6.55
C ASP A 418 18.76 17.92 7.76
N ILE A 419 19.96 17.36 7.69
CA ILE A 419 20.51 16.40 8.67
C ILE A 419 21.90 16.89 9.10
N ASP A 420 22.19 16.78 10.39
CA ASP A 420 23.52 16.96 10.96
C ASP A 420 24.38 15.72 10.64
N TRP A 421 24.77 15.57 9.37
CA TRP A 421 25.47 14.38 8.86
C TRP A 421 26.72 14.05 9.71
N PRO A 422 26.80 12.84 10.31
CA PRO A 422 27.91 12.46 11.19
C PRO A 422 29.28 12.40 10.50
N GLU A 423 29.28 12.34 9.17
CA GLU A 423 30.46 12.46 8.34
C GLU A 423 30.19 13.32 7.11
N ALA A 424 31.26 13.79 6.47
CA ALA A 424 31.15 14.53 5.22
C ALA A 424 30.73 13.59 4.08
N LEU A 425 29.45 13.63 3.71
CA LEU A 425 28.95 12.90 2.55
C LEU A 425 29.52 13.47 1.24
N PRO A 426 29.71 12.64 0.21
CA PRO A 426 29.95 13.11 -1.16
C PRO A 426 28.83 14.06 -1.61
N SER A 427 29.11 14.97 -2.54
CA SER A 427 28.06 15.81 -3.17
C SER A 427 26.87 14.94 -3.60
N PRO A 428 25.60 15.33 -3.31
CA PRO A 428 24.44 14.56 -3.75
C PRO A 428 24.33 14.48 -5.28
N ASP A 429 24.90 15.44 -6.00
CA ASP A 429 25.24 15.28 -7.41
C ASP A 429 26.76 15.40 -7.57
N PRO A 430 27.50 14.28 -7.63
CA PRO A 430 28.95 14.31 -7.81
C PRO A 430 29.37 14.68 -9.25
N GLY A 431 28.42 15.02 -10.14
CA GLY A 431 28.67 15.22 -11.56
C GLY A 431 28.92 13.91 -12.31
N TYR A 432 29.13 13.99 -13.62
CA TYR A 432 29.53 12.82 -14.41
C TYR A 432 31.01 12.49 -14.13
N GLY A 433 31.26 11.52 -13.25
CA GLY A 433 32.54 10.81 -13.23
C GLY A 433 32.78 10.07 -14.56
N PRO A 434 34.00 9.58 -14.84
CA PRO A 434 34.26 8.77 -16.03
C PRO A 434 33.30 7.57 -16.02
N ARG A 435 32.54 7.39 -17.11
CA ARG A 435 31.61 6.28 -17.29
C ARG A 435 32.34 4.96 -17.06
N VAL A 436 32.00 4.24 -15.99
CA VAL A 436 32.28 2.82 -15.91
C VAL A 436 31.32 2.16 -16.90
N GLU A 437 31.83 1.78 -18.07
CA GLU A 437 31.08 0.98 -19.04
C GLU A 437 30.78 -0.38 -18.42
N VAL A 438 29.60 -0.52 -17.82
CA VAL A 438 29.05 -1.84 -17.49
C VAL A 438 28.69 -2.50 -18.81
N SER A 439 29.36 -3.60 -19.15
CA SER A 439 29.20 -4.23 -20.44
C SER A 439 27.77 -4.76 -20.62
N LEU A 440 27.28 -4.78 -21.85
CA LEU A 440 25.99 -5.39 -22.20
C LEU A 440 25.90 -6.86 -21.73
N LYS A 441 27.05 -7.54 -21.56
CA LYS A 441 27.13 -8.89 -21.01
C LYS A 441 26.74 -8.94 -19.53
N ASP A 442 27.14 -7.97 -18.73
CA ASP A 442 26.81 -7.94 -17.29
C ASP A 442 25.32 -7.63 -17.07
N ARG A 443 24.70 -6.87 -17.98
CA ARG A 443 23.24 -6.61 -18.01
C ARG A 443 22.39 -7.83 -18.43
N LEU A 444 22.97 -8.79 -19.16
CA LEU A 444 22.26 -9.95 -19.72
C LEU A 444 22.42 -11.22 -18.89
N PHE A 445 23.56 -11.40 -18.21
CA PHE A 445 23.85 -12.64 -17.47
C PHE A 445 23.25 -12.69 -16.05
N GLY A 446 22.84 -11.57 -15.46
CA GLY A 446 22.09 -11.56 -14.19
C GLY A 446 20.60 -11.97 -14.35
N THR A 447 20.04 -11.80 -15.55
CA THR A 447 18.58 -11.73 -15.77
C THR A 447 17.97 -13.07 -16.24
N LEU A 448 18.75 -13.99 -16.78
CA LEU A 448 18.21 -15.14 -17.53
C LEU A 448 18.18 -16.49 -16.80
N ALA A 449 18.69 -16.59 -15.56
CA ALA A 449 18.87 -17.90 -14.93
C ALA A 449 17.79 -18.35 -13.94
N ARG A 450 16.84 -17.50 -13.50
CA ARG A 450 15.91 -17.89 -12.42
C ARG A 450 14.41 -17.54 -12.53
N PRO A 451 13.93 -16.44 -13.15
CA PRO A 451 12.50 -16.09 -13.02
C PRO A 451 11.54 -17.06 -13.75
N VAL A 452 11.99 -17.65 -14.87
CA VAL A 452 11.13 -18.48 -15.75
C VAL A 452 10.68 -19.80 -15.09
N LEU A 453 11.31 -20.23 -13.99
CA LEU A 453 10.91 -21.45 -13.26
C LEU A 453 9.87 -21.18 -12.16
N ALA A 454 9.73 -19.93 -11.69
CA ALA A 454 8.78 -19.58 -10.63
C ALA A 454 7.33 -19.44 -11.15
N ASP A 455 7.18 -18.93 -12.37
CA ASP A 455 5.87 -18.73 -13.02
C ASP A 455 5.10 -20.04 -13.27
N PHE A 456 5.81 -21.16 -13.42
CA PHE A 456 5.15 -22.46 -13.58
C PHE A 456 4.45 -22.91 -12.29
N ASN A 457 4.99 -22.61 -11.11
CA ASN A 457 4.40 -23.06 -9.83
C ASN A 457 3.14 -22.27 -9.45
N LEU A 458 3.05 -20.98 -9.84
CA LEU A 458 1.85 -20.17 -9.62
C LEU A 458 0.66 -20.69 -10.45
N ILE A 459 0.91 -21.13 -11.68
CA ILE A 459 -0.09 -21.74 -12.56
C ILE A 459 -0.60 -23.07 -11.98
N PHE A 460 0.26 -23.85 -11.32
CA PHE A 460 -0.15 -25.09 -10.63
C PHE A 460 -0.95 -24.83 -9.34
N SER A 461 -0.61 -23.78 -8.58
CA SER A 461 -1.35 -23.36 -7.37
C SER A 461 -2.78 -22.91 -7.68
N VAL A 462 -2.95 -22.06 -8.70
CA VAL A 462 -4.28 -21.61 -9.17
C VAL A 462 -5.11 -22.79 -9.67
N ARG A 463 -4.49 -23.76 -10.34
CA ARG A 463 -5.15 -24.99 -10.77
C ARG A 463 -5.64 -25.84 -9.58
N GLU A 464 -4.84 -25.97 -8.52
CA GLU A 464 -5.22 -26.73 -7.32
C GLU A 464 -6.36 -26.07 -6.55
N GLN A 465 -6.37 -24.73 -6.49
CA GLN A 465 -7.43 -23.94 -5.85
C GLN A 465 -8.75 -24.05 -6.61
N VAL A 466 -8.72 -23.99 -7.95
CA VAL A 466 -9.90 -24.19 -8.80
C VAL A 466 -10.40 -25.65 -8.73
N GLU A 467 -9.50 -26.63 -8.70
CA GLU A 467 -9.87 -28.05 -8.54
C GLU A 467 -10.48 -28.36 -7.15
N ARG A 468 -10.13 -27.61 -6.09
CA ARG A 468 -10.80 -27.68 -4.77
C ARG A 468 -12.19 -27.06 -4.79
N LEU A 469 -12.34 -25.88 -5.40
CA LEU A 469 -13.63 -25.18 -5.50
C LEU A 469 -14.68 -25.95 -6.31
N ILE A 470 -14.25 -26.84 -7.20
CA ILE A 470 -15.13 -27.71 -8.00
C ILE A 470 -15.54 -28.98 -7.21
N ARG A 471 -14.85 -29.33 -6.13
CA ARG A 471 -15.09 -30.56 -5.34
C ARG A 471 -15.89 -30.34 -4.05
N THR A 472 -15.95 -29.11 -3.55
CA THR A 472 -16.86 -28.66 -2.48
C THR A 472 -18.09 -28.03 -3.08
#